data_AF-A0A661SVP4-F1
#
_entry.id   AF-A0A661SVP4-F1
#
_cell.length_a   1.000
_cell.length_b   1.000
_cell.length_c   1.000
_cell.angle_alpha   90.00
_cell.angle_beta   90.00
_cell.angle_gamma   90.00
#
_symmetry.space_group_name_H-M   'P 1'
#
loop_
_entity.id
_entity.type
_entity.pdbx_description
1 polymer ?
#
loop_
_entity_poly.entity_id
_entity_poly.type
_entity_poly.pdbx_seq_one_letter_code
_entity_poly.pdbx_strand_id
1 'polypeptide(L)'
;TAIISYADAVNFPLNNVFIIDGSKRSGKSNAFFTGFGKNRRIALFDTLVAQHTVSELMAVLAHEIGHYKKKHILQAMIIGILHTGVMFFLLSLFISYQGLFDAFHVEQKSVYAGLIFFGMLYSPIEFFLGLFMHKRSRKNEYEADRFAVETTGNPDAMADALKKLSAHNLSNLVPHPLYVFLNYSHPPVLERIKAIRKQLTIG
;
A
#
# COMPACT_ATOMS: atom_id res chain seq x y z
N THR A 1 20.80 8.75 -14.08
CA THR A 1 21.50 9.80 -13.31
C THR A 1 20.53 10.61 -12.46
N ALA A 2 19.46 11.19 -13.02
CA ALA A 2 18.47 11.99 -12.26
C ALA A 2 17.90 11.31 -10.99
N ILE A 3 17.58 10.01 -11.07
CA ILE A 3 17.07 9.23 -9.92
C ILE A 3 18.07 9.18 -8.76
N ILE A 4 19.35 8.97 -9.07
CA ILE A 4 20.41 8.88 -8.06
C ILE A 4 20.61 10.24 -7.41
N SER A 5 20.73 11.31 -8.21
CA SER A 5 20.87 12.68 -7.72
C SER A 5 19.73 13.11 -6.81
N TYR A 6 18.49 12.75 -7.16
CA TYR A 6 17.34 13.02 -6.30
C TYR A 6 17.37 12.20 -5.00
N ALA A 7 17.68 10.90 -5.08
CA ALA A 7 17.79 10.05 -3.90
C ALA A 7 18.82 10.60 -2.90
N ASP A 8 19.96 11.08 -3.39
CA ASP A 8 20.98 11.76 -2.58
C ASP A 8 20.45 13.06 -1.96
N ALA A 9 19.76 13.90 -2.74
CA ALA A 9 19.18 15.16 -2.26
C ALA A 9 18.17 14.94 -1.11
N VAL A 10 17.41 13.84 -1.14
CA VAL A 10 16.48 13.48 -0.06
C VAL A 10 17.10 12.57 0.99
N ASN A 11 18.43 12.36 1.00
CA ASN A 11 19.14 11.49 1.93
C ASN A 11 18.52 10.07 1.99
N PHE A 12 18.25 9.48 0.83
CA PHE A 12 17.74 8.13 0.70
C PHE A 12 18.88 7.18 0.27
N PRO A 13 19.19 6.12 1.04
CA PRO A 13 20.32 5.24 0.75
C PRO A 13 19.98 4.32 -0.43
N LEU A 14 20.22 4.80 -1.64
CA LEU A 14 20.02 4.07 -2.89
C LEU A 14 21.35 3.53 -3.41
N ASN A 15 21.50 2.21 -3.48
CA ASN A 15 22.71 1.61 -4.04
C ASN A 15 22.60 1.41 -5.54
N ASN A 16 21.47 0.87 -6.02
CA ASN A 16 21.32 0.45 -7.41
C ASN A 16 19.87 0.65 -7.89
N VAL A 17 19.73 0.95 -9.18
CA VAL A 17 18.46 0.98 -9.91
C VAL A 17 18.47 -0.14 -10.93
N PHE A 18 17.43 -0.96 -10.93
CA PHE A 18 17.26 -2.08 -11.86
C PHE A 18 16.00 -1.86 -12.69
N ILE A 19 16.06 -2.28 -13.95
CA ILE A 19 14.88 -2.39 -14.81
C ILE A 19 14.49 -3.87 -14.86
N ILE A 20 13.21 -4.16 -14.64
CA ILE A 20 12.63 -5.50 -14.72
C ILE A 20 11.76 -5.57 -15.97
N ASP A 21 11.90 -6.66 -16.73
CA ASP A 21 11.04 -7.00 -17.87
C ASP A 21 9.64 -7.41 -17.39
N GLY A 22 8.83 -6.46 -16.94
CA GLY A 22 7.46 -6.66 -16.50
C GLY A 22 6.52 -7.00 -17.66
N SER A 23 6.83 -6.44 -18.84
CA SER A 23 6.10 -6.66 -20.10
C SER A 23 5.93 -8.13 -20.48
N LYS A 24 6.88 -9.00 -20.12
CA LYS A 24 6.83 -10.45 -20.40
C LYS A 24 5.74 -11.18 -19.62
N ARG A 25 5.17 -10.58 -18.57
CA ARG A 25 4.14 -11.18 -17.71
C ARG A 25 2.81 -10.45 -17.76
N SER A 26 2.82 -9.12 -17.87
CA SER A 26 1.60 -8.32 -18.03
C SER A 26 1.93 -6.92 -18.54
N GLY A 27 0.94 -6.21 -19.08
CA GLY A 27 1.12 -4.80 -19.43
C GLY A 27 1.28 -3.86 -18.23
N LYS A 28 0.94 -4.27 -17.00
CA LYS A 28 0.84 -3.36 -15.84
C LYS A 28 2.18 -2.69 -15.54
N SER A 29 2.13 -1.40 -15.22
CA SER A 29 3.28 -0.58 -14.84
C SER A 29 3.42 -0.51 -13.33
N ASN A 30 4.63 -0.73 -12.80
CA ASN A 30 4.90 -0.67 -11.37
C ASN A 30 6.36 -0.27 -11.07
N ALA A 31 6.59 0.25 -9.87
CA ALA A 31 7.91 0.48 -9.28
C ALA A 31 7.87 0.03 -7.82
N PHE A 32 8.95 -0.58 -7.33
CA PHE A 32 9.03 -0.89 -5.90
C PHE A 32 10.45 -0.86 -5.38
N PHE A 33 10.55 -0.65 -4.06
CA PHE A 33 11.78 -0.76 -3.32
C PHE A 33 12.02 -2.17 -2.80
N THR A 34 13.26 -2.63 -2.87
CA THR A 34 13.70 -3.89 -2.26
C THR A 34 14.98 -3.68 -1.45
N GLY A 35 15.24 -4.57 -0.50
CA GLY A 35 16.41 -4.56 0.36
C GLY A 35 16.15 -4.01 1.77
N PHE A 36 17.08 -4.31 2.68
CA PHE A 36 16.99 -4.02 4.11
C PHE A 36 18.07 -3.01 4.54
N GLY A 37 17.72 -2.15 5.51
CA GLY A 37 18.65 -1.17 6.09
C GLY A 37 19.19 -0.18 5.06
N LYS A 38 20.51 -0.16 4.90
CA LYS A 38 21.28 0.74 4.00
C LYS A 38 21.39 0.21 2.56
N ASN A 39 21.08 -1.07 2.33
CA ASN A 39 21.24 -1.70 1.02
C ASN A 39 19.92 -1.72 0.25
N ARG A 40 19.36 -0.54 -0.04
CA ARG A 40 18.09 -0.43 -0.77
C ARG A 40 18.32 -0.29 -2.26
N ARG A 41 17.45 -0.93 -3.02
CA ARG A 41 17.46 -1.00 -4.48
C ARG A 41 16.08 -0.59 -4.98
N ILE A 42 16.06 0.08 -6.13
CA ILE A 42 14.84 0.38 -6.88
C ILE A 42 14.71 -0.63 -8.00
N ALA A 43 13.53 -1.22 -8.14
CA ALA A 43 13.12 -1.95 -9.33
C ALA A 43 12.05 -1.15 -10.08
N LEU A 44 12.32 -0.80 -11.33
CA LEU A 44 11.38 -0.15 -12.24
C LEU A 44 10.93 -1.16 -13.30
N PHE A 45 9.64 -1.20 -13.62
CA PHE A 45 9.19 -2.00 -14.75
C PHE A 45 9.52 -1.27 -16.06
N ASP A 46 9.92 -2.04 -17.08
CA ASP A 46 10.13 -1.55 -18.43
C ASP A 46 8.90 -0.81 -19.00
N THR A 47 7.70 -1.32 -18.73
CA THR A 47 6.42 -0.69 -19.08
C THR A 47 6.25 0.68 -18.43
N LEU A 48 6.67 0.84 -17.17
CA LEU A 48 6.61 2.12 -16.47
C LEU A 48 7.55 3.13 -17.13
N VAL A 49 8.78 2.72 -17.42
CA VAL A 49 9.81 3.57 -18.05
C VAL A 49 9.40 4.00 -19.45
N ALA A 50 8.78 3.12 -20.22
CA ALA A 50 8.35 3.43 -21.59
C ALA A 50 7.17 4.41 -21.65
N GLN A 51 6.33 4.46 -20.61
CA GLN A 51 5.06 5.22 -20.62
C GLN A 51 5.14 6.58 -19.93
N HIS A 52 6.19 6.81 -19.13
CA HIS A 52 6.32 7.99 -18.30
C HIS A 52 7.54 8.82 -18.70
N THR A 53 7.39 10.15 -18.63
CA THR A 53 8.53 11.06 -18.77
C THR A 53 9.46 10.94 -17.56
N VAL A 54 10.68 11.48 -17.67
CA VAL A 54 11.62 11.48 -16.56
C VAL A 54 11.03 12.18 -15.33
N SER A 55 10.32 13.30 -15.50
CA SER A 55 9.70 14.02 -14.38
C SER A 55 8.57 13.22 -13.73
N GLU A 56 7.75 12.51 -14.50
CA GLU A 56 6.70 11.64 -13.99
C GLU A 56 7.29 10.43 -13.24
N LEU A 57 8.32 9.78 -13.79
CA LEU A 57 9.03 8.69 -13.11
C LEU A 57 9.65 9.17 -11.80
N MET A 58 10.22 10.37 -11.79
CA MET A 58 10.77 10.98 -10.59
C MET A 58 9.68 11.22 -9.54
N ALA A 59 8.48 11.67 -9.94
CA ALA A 59 7.36 11.86 -9.03
C ALA A 59 6.88 10.54 -8.40
N VAL A 60 6.75 9.48 -9.20
CA VAL A 60 6.41 8.12 -8.69
C VAL A 60 7.46 7.63 -7.71
N LEU A 61 8.75 7.77 -8.03
CA LEU A 61 9.83 7.38 -7.13
C LEU A 61 9.86 8.21 -5.85
N ALA A 62 9.58 9.51 -5.96
CA ALA A 62 9.48 10.40 -4.81
C ALA A 62 8.34 9.98 -3.88
N HIS A 63 7.19 9.57 -4.42
CA HIS A 63 6.07 9.02 -3.66
C HIS A 63 6.48 7.76 -2.90
N GLU A 64 7.11 6.81 -3.58
CA GLU A 64 7.61 5.57 -2.95
C GLU A 64 8.65 5.87 -1.85
N ILE A 65 9.54 6.86 -2.03
CA ILE A 65 10.48 7.32 -0.99
C ILE A 65 9.73 7.97 0.17
N GLY A 66 8.62 8.66 -0.10
CA GLY A 66 7.73 9.20 0.91
C GLY A 66 7.23 8.13 1.88
N HIS A 67 6.81 6.97 1.37
CA HIS A 67 6.43 5.83 2.22
C HIS A 67 7.56 5.39 3.16
N TYR A 68 8.79 5.38 2.65
CA TYR A 68 9.96 5.05 3.45
C TYR A 68 10.24 6.12 4.51
N LYS A 69 10.30 7.40 4.12
CA LYS A 69 10.63 8.51 5.02
C LYS A 69 9.61 8.68 6.15
N LYS A 70 8.33 8.45 5.87
CA LYS A 70 7.25 8.45 6.86
C LYS A 70 7.13 7.13 7.63
N LYS A 71 8.00 6.15 7.36
CA LYS A 71 8.05 4.84 8.03
C LYS A 71 6.75 4.03 7.91
N HIS A 72 5.99 4.19 6.81
CA HIS A 72 4.71 3.53 6.63
C HIS A 72 4.83 1.99 6.71
N ILE A 73 5.86 1.42 6.09
CA ILE A 73 6.14 -0.02 6.09
C ILE A 73 6.48 -0.51 7.51
N LEU A 74 7.33 0.21 8.23
CA LEU A 74 7.71 -0.16 9.61
C LEU A 74 6.49 -0.13 10.54
N GLN A 75 5.67 0.91 10.43
CA GLN A 75 4.44 1.01 11.22
C GLN A 75 3.45 -0.11 10.87
N ALA A 76 3.27 -0.43 9.58
CA ALA A 76 2.44 -1.56 9.15
C ALA A 76 2.97 -2.90 9.67
N MET A 77 4.30 -3.09 9.67
CA MET A 77 4.95 -4.29 10.20
C MET A 77 4.73 -4.45 11.71
N ILE A 78 4.93 -3.38 12.50
CA ILE A 78 4.70 -3.40 13.96
C ILE A 78 3.23 -3.74 14.26
N ILE A 79 2.30 -3.06 13.57
CA ILE A 79 0.86 -3.31 13.71
C ILE A 79 0.53 -4.76 13.34
N GLY A 80 1.08 -5.28 12.25
CA GLY A 80 0.87 -6.66 11.81
C GLY A 80 1.40 -7.70 12.80
N ILE A 81 2.56 -7.46 13.40
CA ILE A 81 3.12 -8.33 14.45
C ILE A 81 2.22 -8.36 15.68
N LEU A 82 1.79 -7.18 16.16
CA LEU A 82 0.90 -7.09 17.32
C LEU A 82 -0.45 -7.75 17.05
N HIS A 83 -1.04 -7.47 15.89
CA HIS A 83 -2.29 -8.08 15.44
C HIS A 83 -2.20 -9.60 15.35
N THR A 84 -1.15 -10.12 14.72
CA THR A 84 -0.90 -11.57 14.61
C THR A 84 -0.73 -12.21 16.00
N GLY A 85 -0.01 -11.53 16.91
CA GLY A 85 0.16 -12.00 18.29
C GLY A 85 -1.17 -12.08 19.04
N VAL A 86 -2.02 -11.06 18.94
CA VAL A 86 -3.36 -11.05 19.53
C VAL A 86 -4.24 -12.14 18.92
N MET A 87 -4.22 -12.29 17.59
CA MET A 87 -4.98 -13.33 16.89
C MET A 87 -4.57 -14.74 17.37
N PHE A 88 -3.27 -15.03 17.48
CA PHE A 88 -2.81 -16.33 17.99
C PHE A 88 -3.14 -16.55 19.45
N PHE A 89 -3.10 -15.50 20.28
CA PHE A 89 -3.55 -15.58 21.67
C PHE A 89 -5.05 -15.90 21.75
N LEU A 90 -5.89 -15.24 20.96
CA LEU A 90 -7.31 -15.56 20.92
C LEU A 90 -7.55 -16.97 20.37
N LEU A 91 -6.84 -17.38 19.33
CA LEU A 91 -6.93 -18.73 18.79
C LEU A 91 -6.61 -19.77 19.86
N SER A 92 -5.55 -19.58 20.66
CA SER A 92 -5.17 -20.54 21.70
C SER A 92 -6.25 -20.71 22.77
N LEU A 93 -7.04 -19.68 23.06
CA LEU A 93 -8.17 -19.73 23.98
C LEU A 93 -9.39 -20.46 23.38
N PHE A 94 -9.66 -20.27 22.09
CA PHE A 94 -10.93 -20.69 21.47
C PHE A 94 -10.84 -21.96 20.62
N ILE A 95 -9.64 -22.41 20.21
CA ILE A 95 -9.46 -23.54 19.27
C ILE A 95 -10.09 -24.86 19.75
N SER A 96 -10.17 -25.08 21.07
CA SER A 96 -10.75 -26.29 21.68
C SER A 96 -11.93 -25.98 22.61
N TYR A 97 -12.49 -24.78 22.51
CA TYR A 97 -13.58 -24.32 23.38
C TYR A 97 -14.86 -25.10 23.10
N GLN A 98 -15.35 -25.86 24.09
CA GLN A 98 -16.48 -26.78 23.94
C GLN A 98 -17.72 -26.10 23.33
N GLY A 99 -18.08 -24.91 23.81
CA GLY A 99 -19.28 -24.22 23.34
C GLY A 99 -19.25 -23.88 21.84
N LEU A 100 -18.06 -23.79 21.25
CA LEU A 100 -17.91 -23.57 19.81
C LEU A 100 -18.26 -24.84 19.03
N PHE A 101 -17.88 -26.02 19.52
CA PHE A 101 -18.21 -27.31 18.90
C PHE A 101 -19.70 -27.64 19.09
N ASP A 102 -20.24 -27.36 20.28
CA ASP A 102 -21.65 -27.57 20.60
C ASP A 102 -22.56 -26.73 19.69
N ALA A 103 -22.19 -25.46 19.44
CA ALA A 103 -22.95 -24.57 18.57
C ALA A 103 -23.11 -25.10 17.12
N PHE A 104 -22.14 -25.89 16.66
CA PHE A 104 -22.16 -26.53 15.34
C PHE A 104 -22.52 -28.03 15.39
N HIS A 105 -22.95 -28.55 16.55
CA HIS A 105 -23.33 -29.95 16.75
C HIS A 105 -22.21 -30.94 16.36
N VAL A 106 -20.95 -30.57 16.61
CA VAL A 106 -19.80 -31.43 16.34
C VAL A 106 -19.39 -32.16 17.62
N GLU A 107 -19.66 -33.46 17.67
CA GLU A 107 -19.42 -34.30 18.84
C GLU A 107 -17.91 -34.53 19.13
N GLN A 108 -17.11 -34.71 18.08
CA GLN A 108 -15.68 -34.97 18.22
C GLN A 108 -14.87 -33.70 18.04
N LYS A 109 -14.11 -33.33 19.07
CA LYS A 109 -13.17 -32.21 18.98
C LYS A 109 -12.06 -32.53 17.98
N SER A 110 -11.87 -31.59 17.07
CA SER A 110 -10.80 -31.63 16.08
C SER A 110 -10.19 -30.25 15.95
N VAL A 111 -8.85 -30.19 15.92
CA VAL A 111 -8.09 -28.94 15.74
C VAL A 111 -8.49 -28.26 14.43
N TYR A 112 -8.75 -29.04 13.37
CA TYR A 112 -9.17 -28.52 12.07
C TYR A 112 -10.53 -27.83 12.13
N ALA A 113 -11.50 -28.43 12.83
CA ALA A 113 -12.81 -27.83 13.05
C ALA A 113 -12.70 -26.57 13.91
N GLY A 114 -11.89 -26.61 14.97
CA GLY A 114 -11.59 -25.45 15.81
C GLY A 114 -11.03 -24.26 15.03
N LEU A 115 -10.11 -24.49 14.10
CA LEU A 115 -9.57 -23.45 13.21
C LEU A 115 -10.64 -22.82 12.32
N ILE A 116 -11.52 -23.65 11.72
CA ILE A 116 -12.61 -23.17 10.87
C ILE A 116 -13.59 -22.31 11.69
N PHE A 117 -14.02 -22.82 12.85
CA PHE A 117 -14.98 -22.11 13.69
C PHE A 117 -14.41 -20.81 14.25
N PHE A 118 -13.13 -20.82 14.66
CA PHE A 118 -12.44 -19.59 15.05
C PHE A 118 -12.40 -18.60 13.89
N GLY A 119 -12.06 -19.03 12.67
CA GLY A 119 -12.03 -18.16 11.49
C GLY A 119 -13.38 -17.52 11.19
N MET A 120 -14.48 -18.28 11.32
CA MET A 120 -15.84 -17.74 11.17
C MET A 120 -16.19 -16.71 12.24
N LEU A 121 -15.90 -17.01 13.51
CA LEU A 121 -16.17 -16.10 14.63
C LEU A 121 -15.30 -14.84 14.59
N TYR A 122 -14.07 -14.97 14.10
CA TYR A 122 -13.09 -13.90 14.05
C TYR A 122 -13.26 -13.01 12.81
N SER A 123 -13.93 -13.48 11.75
CA SER A 123 -14.14 -12.73 10.50
C SER A 123 -14.80 -11.35 10.68
N PRO A 124 -15.85 -11.17 11.51
CA PRO A 124 -16.42 -9.84 11.76
C PRO A 124 -15.41 -8.89 12.43
N ILE A 125 -14.57 -9.39 13.34
CA ILE A 125 -13.52 -8.60 13.99
C ILE A 125 -12.52 -8.11 12.95
N GLU A 126 -12.08 -9.00 12.06
CA GLU A 126 -11.18 -8.65 10.96
C GLU A 126 -11.79 -7.61 10.02
N PHE A 127 -13.09 -7.71 9.72
CA PHE A 127 -13.78 -6.72 8.90
C PHE A 127 -13.68 -5.31 9.52
N PHE A 128 -14.00 -5.15 10.81
CA PHE A 128 -13.93 -3.84 11.48
C PHE A 128 -12.50 -3.32 11.61
N LEU A 129 -11.54 -4.20 11.93
CA LEU A 129 -10.11 -3.83 11.95
C LEU A 129 -9.66 -3.39 10.56
N GLY A 130 -10.11 -4.08 9.50
CA GLY A 130 -9.87 -3.75 8.10
C GLY A 130 -10.27 -2.32 7.76
N LEU A 131 -11.41 -1.83 8.24
CA LEU A 131 -11.85 -0.44 8.03
C LEU A 131 -10.83 0.58 8.55
N PHE A 132 -10.27 0.34 9.74
CA PHE A 132 -9.23 1.21 10.31
C PHE A 132 -7.94 1.13 9.49
N MET A 133 -7.53 -0.08 9.09
CA MET A 133 -6.34 -0.28 8.27
C MET A 133 -6.47 0.38 6.90
N HIS A 134 -7.63 0.27 6.23
CA HIS A 134 -7.91 0.95 4.97
C HIS A 134 -7.86 2.47 5.13
N LYS A 135 -8.49 3.04 6.17
CA LYS A 135 -8.43 4.48 6.45
C LYS A 135 -6.98 4.96 6.64
N ARG A 136 -6.18 4.22 7.41
CA ARG A 136 -4.77 4.51 7.65
C ARG A 136 -3.94 4.39 6.36
N SER A 137 -4.17 3.37 5.55
CA SER A 137 -3.53 3.19 4.24
C SER A 137 -3.81 4.37 3.32
N ARG A 138 -5.08 4.81 3.23
CA ARG A 138 -5.45 6.00 2.45
C ARG A 138 -4.77 7.28 2.94
N LYS A 139 -4.62 7.45 4.26
CA LYS A 139 -3.86 8.57 4.84
C LYS A 139 -2.39 8.53 4.42
N ASN A 140 -1.76 7.35 4.45
CA ASN A 140 -0.37 7.16 4.05
C ASN A 140 -0.14 7.57 2.59
N GLU A 141 -1.07 7.25 1.69
CA GLU A 141 -1.01 7.70 0.28
C GLU A 141 -0.96 9.23 0.17
N TYR A 142 -1.83 9.94 0.89
CA TYR A 142 -1.82 11.41 0.89
C TYR A 142 -0.54 12.02 1.48
N GLU A 143 0.05 11.36 2.49
CA GLU A 143 1.33 11.80 3.05
C GLU A 143 2.49 11.57 2.07
N ALA A 144 2.47 10.47 1.32
CA ALA A 144 3.46 10.15 0.30
C ALA A 144 3.32 11.06 -0.95
N ASP A 145 2.09 11.34 -1.40
CA ASP A 145 1.81 12.31 -2.46
C ASP A 145 2.33 13.69 -2.10
N ARG A 146 2.02 14.16 -0.90
CA ARG A 146 2.50 15.45 -0.41
C ARG A 146 4.03 15.50 -0.37
N PHE A 147 4.66 14.45 0.18
CA PHE A 147 6.11 14.37 0.20
C PHE A 147 6.69 14.45 -1.21
N ALA A 148 6.13 13.72 -2.18
CA ALA A 148 6.59 13.73 -3.56
C ALA A 148 6.52 15.13 -4.19
N VAL A 149 5.41 15.82 -4.00
CA VAL A 149 5.20 17.18 -4.52
C VAL A 149 6.17 18.17 -3.87
N GLU A 150 6.32 18.12 -2.54
CA GLU A 150 7.18 19.03 -1.77
C GLU A 150 8.67 18.87 -2.15
N THR A 151 9.14 17.65 -2.39
CA THR A 151 10.57 17.38 -2.65
C THR A 151 10.95 17.46 -4.12
N THR A 152 10.01 17.20 -5.04
CA THR A 152 10.26 17.32 -6.49
C THR A 152 9.92 18.70 -7.04
N GLY A 153 9.09 19.46 -6.34
CA GLY A 153 8.61 20.77 -6.79
C GLY A 153 7.74 20.72 -8.05
N ASN A 154 7.25 19.53 -8.44
CA ASN A 154 6.50 19.35 -9.68
C ASN A 154 5.17 18.59 -9.46
N PRO A 155 4.13 19.26 -8.97
CA PRO A 155 2.81 18.67 -8.75
C PRO A 155 2.12 18.19 -10.02
N ASP A 156 2.34 18.85 -11.15
CA ASP A 156 1.74 18.45 -12.43
C ASP A 156 2.31 17.10 -12.90
N ALA A 157 3.62 16.88 -12.76
CA ALA A 157 4.24 15.60 -13.06
C ALA A 157 3.66 14.46 -12.19
N MET A 158 3.37 14.71 -10.91
CA MET A 158 2.72 13.71 -10.05
C MET A 158 1.28 13.45 -10.48
N ALA A 159 0.51 14.51 -10.80
CA ALA A 159 -0.85 14.37 -11.26
C ALA A 159 -0.95 13.61 -12.61
N ASP A 160 -0.04 13.88 -13.54
CA ASP A 160 0.00 13.22 -14.85
C ASP A 160 0.46 11.77 -14.74
N ALA A 161 1.44 11.47 -13.89
CA ALA A 161 1.80 10.09 -13.56
C ALA A 161 0.61 9.30 -13.01
N LEU A 162 -0.15 9.87 -12.07
CA LEU A 162 -1.35 9.23 -11.52
C LEU A 162 -2.43 8.98 -12.58
N LYS A 163 -2.66 9.92 -13.50
CA LYS A 163 -3.60 9.74 -14.62
C LYS A 163 -3.17 8.59 -15.52
N LYS A 164 -1.90 8.56 -15.92
CA LYS A 164 -1.35 7.51 -16.81
C LYS A 164 -1.42 6.14 -16.16
N LEU A 165 -1.01 6.02 -14.89
CA LEU A 165 -1.13 4.78 -14.12
C LEU A 165 -2.58 4.33 -14.00
N SER A 166 -3.51 5.24 -13.72
CA SER A 166 -4.94 4.92 -13.60
C SER A 166 -5.56 4.48 -14.93
N ALA A 167 -5.21 5.14 -16.03
CA ALA A 167 -5.68 4.79 -17.36
C ALA A 167 -5.14 3.41 -17.78
N HIS A 168 -3.84 3.18 -17.57
CA HIS A 168 -3.20 1.92 -17.91
C HIS A 168 -3.71 0.74 -17.08
N ASN A 169 -4.03 0.97 -15.81
CA ASN A 169 -4.56 -0.07 -14.93
C ASN A 169 -6.09 -0.18 -14.98
N LEU A 170 -6.77 0.55 -15.87
CA LEU A 170 -8.23 0.58 -16.01
C LEU A 170 -8.97 0.80 -14.68
N SER A 171 -8.45 1.72 -13.86
CA SER A 171 -8.98 1.95 -12.52
C SER A 171 -10.33 2.67 -12.58
N ASN A 172 -11.23 2.33 -11.66
CA ASN A 172 -12.50 3.04 -11.52
C ASN A 172 -12.25 4.48 -11.01
N LEU A 173 -12.65 5.47 -11.81
CA LEU A 173 -12.43 6.89 -11.50
C LEU A 173 -13.47 7.46 -10.52
N VAL A 174 -14.67 6.88 -10.50
CA VAL A 174 -15.81 7.38 -9.71
C VAL A 174 -16.48 6.25 -8.89
N PRO A 175 -15.72 5.52 -8.06
CA PRO A 175 -16.27 4.48 -7.20
C PRO A 175 -17.21 5.10 -6.14
N HIS A 176 -18.23 4.35 -5.76
CA HIS A 176 -19.16 4.79 -4.73
C HIS A 176 -18.44 4.99 -3.38
N PRO A 177 -18.66 6.10 -2.64
CA PRO A 177 -17.92 6.41 -1.41
C PRO A 177 -17.97 5.31 -0.33
N LEU A 178 -19.10 4.63 -0.19
CA LEU A 178 -19.22 3.49 0.75
C LEU A 178 -18.31 2.33 0.34
N TYR A 179 -18.20 2.04 -0.95
CA TYR A 179 -17.33 0.97 -1.43
C TYR A 179 -15.86 1.31 -1.21
N VAL A 180 -15.48 2.58 -1.42
CA VAL A 180 -14.14 3.09 -1.10
C VAL A 180 -13.86 2.97 0.39
N PHE A 181 -14.80 3.38 1.24
CA PHE A 181 -14.64 3.32 2.70
C PHE A 181 -14.35 1.90 3.17
N LEU A 182 -15.16 0.94 2.68
CA LEU A 182 -15.11 -0.46 3.08
C LEU A 182 -13.92 -1.24 2.50
N ASN A 183 -13.54 -1.00 1.24
CA ASN A 183 -12.65 -1.92 0.52
C ASN A 183 -11.34 -1.30 0.02
N TYR A 184 -11.26 0.03 -0.12
CA TYR A 184 -10.11 0.63 -0.82
C TYR A 184 -8.98 0.97 0.15
N SER A 185 -7.81 0.37 -0.09
CA SER A 185 -6.55 0.74 0.57
C SER A 185 -5.95 2.04 0.04
N HIS A 186 -6.32 2.47 -1.17
CA HIS A 186 -5.85 3.69 -1.81
C HIS A 186 -7.03 4.64 -2.08
N PRO A 187 -6.87 5.96 -1.91
CA PRO A 187 -7.92 6.89 -2.29
C PRO A 187 -8.15 6.86 -3.81
N PRO A 188 -9.36 7.13 -4.29
CA PRO A 188 -9.62 7.31 -5.72
C PRO A 188 -8.68 8.34 -6.33
N VAL A 189 -8.21 8.08 -7.56
CA VAL A 189 -7.20 8.91 -8.23
C VAL A 189 -7.62 10.38 -8.33
N LEU A 190 -8.91 10.64 -8.54
CA LEU A 190 -9.45 12.01 -8.61
C LEU A 190 -9.31 12.76 -7.29
N GLU A 191 -9.44 12.08 -6.14
CA GLU A 191 -9.25 12.71 -4.83
C GLU A 191 -7.78 13.05 -4.59
N ARG A 192 -6.86 12.16 -4.99
CA ARG A 192 -5.41 12.40 -4.92
C ARG A 192 -4.99 13.60 -5.76
N ILE A 193 -5.42 13.65 -7.03
CA ILE A 193 -5.13 14.78 -7.93
C ILE A 193 -5.70 16.09 -7.39
N LYS A 194 -6.93 16.08 -6.85
CA LYS A 194 -7.52 17.26 -6.19
C LYS A 194 -6.69 17.72 -4.99
N ALA A 195 -6.23 16.78 -4.16
CA ALA A 195 -5.39 17.09 -3.00
C ALA A 195 -4.04 17.69 -3.40
N ILE A 196 -3.39 17.13 -4.42
CA ILE A 196 -2.14 17.66 -5.00
C ILE A 196 -2.34 19.09 -5.51
N ARG A 197 -3.40 19.33 -6.30
CA ARG A 197 -3.69 20.67 -6.84
C ARG A 197 -4.06 21.68 -5.77
N LYS A 198 -4.69 21.25 -4.67
CA LYS A 198 -5.02 22.16 -3.56
C LYS A 198 -3.77 22.66 -2.83
N GLN A 199 -2.69 21.87 -2.79
CA GLN A 199 -1.42 22.30 -2.19
C GLN A 199 -0.79 23.47 -2.95
N LEU A 200 -0.97 23.54 -4.27
CA LEU A 200 -0.52 24.68 -5.11
C LEU A 200 -1.20 26.00 -4.76
N THR A 201 -2.43 25.97 -4.28
CA THR A 201 -3.22 27.19 -3.99
C THR A 201 -2.99 27.77 -2.58
N ILE A 202 -2.24 27.08 -1.72
CA ILE A 202 -2.05 27.46 -0.30
C ILE A 202 -0.58 27.79 0.02
N GLY A 203 0.36 27.47 -0.88
CA GLY A 203 1.77 27.87 -0.79
C GLY A 203 2.02 29.18 -1.51
#